data_AF-A0A1X7KGH5-F1
#
_entry.id   AF-A0A1X7KGH5-F1
#
_cell.length_a   1.000
_cell.length_b   1.000
_cell.length_c   1.000
_cell.angle_alpha   90.00
_cell.angle_beta   90.00
_cell.angle_gamma   90.00
#
_symmetry.space_group_name_H-M   'P 1'
#
loop_
_entity.id
_entity.type
_entity.pdbx_description
1 polymer ?
#
loop_
_entity_poly.entity_id
_entity_poly.type
_entity_poly.pdbx_seq_one_letter_code
_entity_poly.pdbx_strand_id
1 'polypeptide(L)' 'MTEVGHIRDAYFNKGENISEIAKKFSKDRKTVRKYIQQDNFNRSSGIPHLLSQRRKAGMDSLSPIGDKSCF' A
#
# COMPACT_ATOMS: atom_id res chain seq x y z
N MET A 1 -15.93 -9.15 18.03
CA MET A 1 -14.54 -9.23 18.55
C MET A 1 -13.69 -9.86 17.47
N THR A 2 -12.65 -9.19 16.97
CA THR A 2 -11.79 -9.71 15.87
C THR A 2 -10.40 -10.04 16.40
N GLU A 3 -9.67 -10.93 15.73
CA GLU A 3 -8.27 -11.25 16.06
C GLU A 3 -7.41 -10.00 16.24
N VAL A 4 -7.63 -9.01 15.38
CA VAL A 4 -6.92 -7.72 15.39
C VAL A 4 -7.24 -6.91 16.65
N GLY A 5 -8.50 -6.90 17.09
CA GLY A 5 -8.90 -6.27 18.36
C GLY A 5 -8.20 -6.92 19.54
N HIS A 6 -8.18 -8.26 19.58
CA HIS A 6 -7.49 -9.00 20.64
C HIS A 6 -5.97 -8.75 20.68
N ILE A 7 -5.33 -8.59 19.52
CA ILE A 7 -3.91 -8.24 19.42
C ILE A 7 -3.63 -6.86 20.02
N ARG A 8 -4.47 -5.87 19.73
CA ARG A 8 -4.34 -4.52 20.31
C ARG A 8 -4.63 -4.52 21.80
N ASP A 9 -5.69 -5.19 22.25
CA ASP A 9 -6.02 -5.29 23.67
C ASP A 9 -4.90 -5.97 24.46
N ALA A 10 -4.26 -7.01 23.90
CA ALA A 10 -3.10 -7.64 24.53
C ALA A 10 -1.91 -6.68 24.66
N TYR A 11 -1.69 -5.80 23.68
CA TYR A 11 -0.61 -4.83 23.73
C TYR A 11 -0.91 -3.67 24.70
N PHE A 12 -2.10 -3.06 24.61
CA PHE A 12 -2.47 -1.88 25.40
C PHE A 12 -2.98 -2.19 26.81
N ASN A 13 -3.84 -3.21 26.97
CA ASN A 13 -4.44 -3.53 28.27
C ASN A 13 -3.56 -4.47 29.11
N LYS A 14 -2.84 -5.40 28.47
CA LYS A 14 -1.98 -6.36 29.20
C LYS A 14 -0.51 -5.96 29.21
N GLY A 15 -0.08 -5.07 28.31
CA GLY A 15 1.34 -4.72 28.17
C GLY A 15 2.22 -5.87 27.68
N GLU A 16 1.64 -6.87 27.01
CA GLU A 16 2.39 -8.03 26.50
C GLU A 16 3.36 -7.61 25.38
N ASN A 17 4.51 -8.29 25.29
CA ASN A 17 5.50 -7.99 24.26
C ASN A 17 5.06 -8.48 22.87
N ILE A 18 5.46 -7.75 21.82
CA ILE A 18 5.15 -8.09 20.42
C ILE A 18 5.55 -9.55 20.06
N SER A 19 6.65 -10.04 20.63
CA SER A 19 7.13 -11.42 20.42
C SER A 19 6.22 -12.48 21.06
N GLU A 20 5.60 -12.18 22.20
CA GLU A 20 4.69 -13.09 22.90
C GLU A 20 3.33 -13.11 22.20
N ILE A 21 2.84 -11.93 21.82
CA ILE A 21 1.63 -11.77 21.01
C ILE A 21 1.77 -12.53 19.68
N ALA A 22 2.91 -12.39 19.00
CA ALA A 22 3.18 -13.10 17.75
C ALA A 22 3.08 -14.63 17.89
N LYS A 23 3.60 -15.20 18.98
CA LYS A 23 3.51 -16.64 19.28
C LYS A 23 2.08 -17.09 19.56
N LYS A 24 1.33 -16.28 20.31
CA LYS A 24 -0.04 -16.59 20.75
C LYS A 24 -1.05 -16.59 19.60
N PHE A 25 -0.88 -15.67 18.67
CA PHE A 25 -1.75 -15.52 17.49
C PHE A 25 -1.17 -16.21 16.24
N SER A 26 -0.02 -16.87 16.33
CA SER A 26 0.70 -17.50 15.21
C SER A 26 0.84 -16.55 14.01
N LYS A 27 1.20 -15.29 14.27
CA LYS A 27 1.42 -14.26 13.24
C LYS A 27 2.84 -13.74 13.28
N ASP A 28 3.31 -13.26 12.13
CA ASP A 28 4.59 -12.57 12.07
C ASP A 28 4.60 -11.29 12.91
N ARG A 29 5.75 -11.02 13.54
CA ARG A 29 5.97 -9.80 14.33
C ARG A 29 5.74 -8.53 13.52
N LYS A 30 6.03 -8.56 12.21
CA LYS A 30 5.78 -7.44 11.27
C LYS A 30 4.29 -7.16 11.13
N THR A 31 3.48 -8.21 11.08
CA THR A 31 2.01 -8.13 10.98
C THR A 31 1.42 -7.60 12.28
N VAL A 32 1.91 -8.08 13.43
CA VAL A 32 1.50 -7.56 14.75
C VAL A 32 1.83 -6.06 14.87
N ARG A 33 3.05 -5.64 14.47
CA ARG A 33 3.43 -4.23 14.42
C ARG A 33 2.50 -3.39 13.55
N LYS A 34 2.20 -3.89 12.35
CA LYS A 34 1.26 -3.23 11.43
C LYS A 34 -0.10 -3.06 12.09
N TYR A 35 -0.58 -4.06 12.83
CA TYR A 35 -1.90 -4.01 13.46
C TYR A 35 -2.00 -3.09 14.68
N ILE A 36 -0.90 -2.96 15.44
CA ILE A 36 -0.80 -2.00 16.52
C ILE A 36 -0.77 -0.57 15.96
N GLN A 37 -0.01 -0.32 14.90
CA GLN A 37 0.16 1.02 14.31
C GLN A 37 -1.01 1.47 13.43
N GLN A 38 -1.69 0.54 12.78
CA GLN A 38 -2.74 0.87 11.83
C GLN A 38 -4.03 1.13 12.59
N ASP A 39 -4.31 2.36 13.03
CA ASP A 39 -5.53 2.69 13.79
C ASP A 39 -6.84 2.50 12.99
N ASN A 40 -6.79 2.70 11.66
CA ASN A 40 -7.94 2.61 10.78
C ASN A 40 -7.93 1.31 9.94
N PHE A 41 -8.80 0.36 10.31
CA PHE A 41 -9.09 -0.86 9.54
C PHE A 41 -10.37 -0.75 8.70
N ASN A 42 -10.99 0.43 8.67
CA ASN A 42 -12.06 0.66 7.73
C ASN A 42 -11.43 0.62 6.34
N ARG A 43 -11.69 -0.44 5.57
CA ARG A 43 -11.43 -0.43 4.13
C ARG A 43 -12.10 0.84 3.63
N SER A 44 -11.33 1.82 3.18
CA SER A 44 -11.88 2.86 2.32
C SER A 44 -12.35 2.13 1.05
N SER A 45 -13.59 1.63 1.10
CA SER A 45 -14.35 1.13 -0.05
C SER A 45 -14.81 2.31 -0.91
N GLY A 46 -13.85 3.16 -1.28
CA GLY A 46 -13.99 4.33 -2.12
C GLY A 46 -12.58 4.92 -2.20
N ILE A 47 -11.86 4.90 -3.30
CA ILE A 47 -12.25 5.03 -4.70
C ILE A 47 -11.24 4.23 -5.54
N PRO A 48 -11.66 3.38 -6.50
CA PRO A 48 -10.74 2.97 -7.57
C PRO A 48 -10.56 4.17 -8.51
N HIS A 49 -9.37 4.34 -9.10
CA HIS A 49 -9.14 5.25 -10.24
C HIS A 49 -9.05 6.73 -9.81
N LEU A 50 -7.89 7.39 -9.74
CA LEU A 50 -7.46 8.32 -10.81
C LEU A 50 -6.11 9.04 -10.51
N LEU A 51 -5.10 8.44 -9.86
CA LEU A 51 -3.79 9.12 -9.70
C LEU A 51 -2.56 8.24 -9.93
N SER A 52 -2.56 7.50 -11.03
CA SER A 52 -1.28 7.18 -11.71
C SER A 52 -1.35 7.59 -13.18
N GLN A 53 -1.57 8.90 -13.40
CA GLN A 53 -1.13 9.53 -14.64
C GLN A 53 0.41 9.54 -14.62
N ARG A 54 1.03 8.39 -14.93
CA ARG A 54 2.43 8.41 -15.36
C ARG A 54 2.43 8.94 -16.79
N ARG A 55 2.62 10.25 -16.93
CA ARG A 55 2.90 10.89 -18.23
C ARG A 55 4.10 10.18 -18.88
N LYS A 56 3.84 9.42 -19.95
CA LYS A 56 4.81 9.25 -21.02
C LYS A 56 4.29 10.11 -22.17
N ALA A 57 4.67 11.39 -22.15
CA ALA A 57 4.78 12.14 -23.38
C ALA A 57 5.89 11.46 -24.19
N GLY A 58 5.52 10.47 -25.00
CA GLY A 58 6.29 10.09 -26.17
C GLY A 58 5.96 11.15 -27.21
N MET A 59 6.86 12.11 -27.37
CA MET A 59 6.81 13.11 -28.43
C MET A 59 6.79 12.36 -29.76
N ASP A 60 5.66 12.41 -30.46
CA ASP A 60 5.51 11.96 -31.84
C ASP A 60 6.32 12.93 -32.71
N SER A 61 7.57 12.59 -32.98
CA SER A 61 8.40 13.34 -33.90
C SER A 61 7.95 13.01 -35.32
N LEU A 62 6.95 13.73 -35.81
CA LEU A 62 6.75 13.87 -37.24
C LEU A 62 7.88 14.70 -37.81
N SER A 63 8.63 14.11 -38.72
CA SER A 63 9.11 14.84 -39.89
C SER A 63 9.04 13.88 -41.06
N PRO A 64 8.12 14.07 -42.01
CA PRO A 64 8.20 13.42 -43.31
C PRO A 64 9.54 13.86 -43.93
N ILE A 65 10.32 12.90 -44.43
CA ILE A 65 11.46 13.18 -45.29
C ILE A 65 10.85 13.74 -46.58
N GLY A 66 10.64 15.06 -46.59
CA GLY A 66 10.17 15.80 -47.75
C GLY A 66 11.28 15.83 -48.78
N ASP A 67 10.98 15.23 -49.93
CA ASP A 67 11.68 15.32 -51.20
C ASP A 67 12.39 16.67 -51.40
N LYS A 68 13.68 16.58 -51.71
CA LYS A 68 14.39 17.60 -52.48
C LYS A 68 14.97 16.91 -53.71
N SER A 69 14.11 16.71 -54.71
CA SER A 69 14.53 16.74 -56.10
C SER A 69 14.70 18.20 -56.54
N CYS A 70 15.55 18.42 -57.55
CA CYS A 70 15.88 19.70 -58.22
C CYS A 70 16.84 20.58 -57.40
N PHE A 71 18.09 20.86 -57.82
CA PHE A 71 18.63 21.21 -59.13
C PHE A 71 20.12 20.82 -59.20
#